data_AF-R7HHM8-F1
#
_entry.id   AF-R7HHM8-F1
#
_cell.length_a   1.000
_cell.length_b   1.000
_cell.length_c   1.000
_cell.angle_alpha   90.00
_cell.angle_beta   90.00
_cell.angle_gamma   90.00
#
_symmetry.space_group_name_H-M   'P 1'
#
loop_
_entity.id
_entity.type
_entity.pdbx_description
1 polymer ?
#
loop_
_entity_poly.entity_id
_entity_poly.type
_entity_poly.pdbx_seq_one_letter_code
_entity_poly.pdbx_strand_id
1 'polypeptide(L)'
;MEIVLLLILTGLLSVIMFFSLKKLIESLNKDSQKYYFKTMQALDKKIEEKNKETNEEKINNEFYEEDKKKVEVKEGIDKSLLDIYNNADYENGNALKIANKVDAIFKIDEDKIISDFVKNNTVDENYKYYQSIYDRFSPNLIYKLKMLNKDNQINEISKMLNEDEYKVFYDYLKHHKFKLNRFLLDFELNIEKTNPVIEVITGDKNKNYNHINPYVKTSYSDDIYKGIIIKYQDRIYDYSINERDV
;
A
#
# COMPACT_ATOMS: atom_id res chain seq x y z
N MET A 1 -28.09 -10.21 -54.40
CA MET A 1 -28.52 -9.11 -53.51
C MET A 1 -28.51 -9.51 -52.04
N GLU A 2 -28.98 -10.70 -51.67
CA GLU A 2 -29.08 -11.14 -50.26
C GLU A 2 -27.73 -11.16 -49.51
N ILE A 3 -26.65 -11.68 -50.10
CA ILE A 3 -25.33 -11.74 -49.45
C ILE A 3 -24.76 -10.35 -49.15
N VAL A 4 -24.98 -9.39 -50.05
CA VAL A 4 -24.53 -8.00 -49.86
C VAL A 4 -25.32 -7.33 -48.74
N LEU A 5 -26.64 -7.56 -48.68
CA LEU A 5 -27.50 -7.12 -47.59
C LEU A 5 -27.09 -7.71 -46.24
N LEU A 6 -26.71 -8.99 -46.21
CA LEU A 6 -26.26 -9.70 -45.02
C LEU A 6 -24.93 -9.12 -44.50
N LEU A 7 -23.97 -8.85 -45.40
CA LEU A 7 -22.69 -8.22 -45.07
C LEU A 7 -22.87 -6.81 -44.49
N ILE A 8 -23.76 -6.00 -45.08
CA ILE A 8 -24.09 -4.67 -44.57
C ILE A 8 -24.73 -4.76 -43.19
N LEU A 9 -25.64 -5.72 -42.97
CA LEU A 9 -26.31 -5.92 -41.69
C LEU A 9 -25.31 -6.33 -40.59
N THR A 10 -24.40 -7.26 -40.89
CA THR A 10 -23.33 -7.65 -39.94
C THR A 10 -22.39 -6.50 -39.64
N GLY A 11 -21.99 -5.71 -40.65
CA GLY A 11 -21.15 -4.54 -40.44
C GLY A 11 -21.81 -3.50 -39.54
N LEU A 12 -23.11 -3.24 -39.74
CA LEU A 12 -23.87 -2.31 -38.92
C LEU A 12 -23.95 -2.79 -37.45
N LEU A 13 -24.19 -4.09 -37.23
CA LEU A 13 -24.23 -4.70 -35.89
C LEU A 13 -22.88 -4.60 -35.16
N SER A 14 -21.77 -4.84 -35.87
CA SER A 14 -20.42 -4.68 -35.29
C SER A 14 -20.13 -3.25 -34.88
N VAL A 15 -20.57 -2.26 -35.68
CA VAL A 15 -20.42 -0.84 -35.36
C VAL A 15 -21.24 -0.46 -34.12
N ILE A 16 -22.49 -0.92 -34.03
CA ILE A 16 -23.35 -0.68 -32.86
C ILE A 16 -22.77 -1.30 -31.58
N MET A 17 -22.24 -2.53 -31.66
CA MET A 17 -21.54 -3.16 -30.53
C MET A 17 -20.33 -2.34 -30.10
N PHE A 18 -19.51 -1.86 -31.04
CA PHE A 18 -18.32 -1.07 -30.73
C PHE A 18 -18.66 0.22 -29.98
N PHE A 19 -19.68 0.97 -30.45
CA PHE A 19 -20.14 2.19 -29.76
C PHE A 19 -20.75 1.91 -28.39
N SER A 20 -21.45 0.79 -28.22
CA SER A 20 -22.04 0.39 -26.94
C SER A 20 -20.96 0.02 -25.92
N LEU A 21 -19.92 -0.72 -26.34
CA LEU A 21 -18.77 -1.04 -25.51
C LEU A 21 -18.02 0.22 -25.07
N LYS A 22 -17.79 1.16 -26.01
CA LYS A 22 -17.11 2.43 -25.71
C LYS A 22 -17.86 3.25 -24.65
N LYS A 23 -19.19 3.36 -24.76
CA LYS A 23 -20.03 4.04 -23.76
C LYS A 23 -19.99 3.35 -22.39
N LEU A 24 -19.98 2.01 -22.37
CA LEU A 24 -19.86 1.23 -21.13
C LEU A 24 -18.51 1.46 -20.45
N ILE A 25 -17.42 1.49 -21.20
CA ILE A 25 -16.07 1.76 -20.66
C ILE A 25 -15.99 3.19 -20.11
N GLU A 26 -16.54 4.18 -20.83
CA GLU A 26 -16.57 5.58 -20.35
C GLU A 26 -17.43 5.75 -19.08
N SER A 27 -18.56 5.03 -18.99
CA SER A 27 -19.42 4.98 -17.79
C SER A 27 -18.72 4.29 -16.61
N LEU A 28 -18.11 3.12 -16.83
CA LEU A 28 -17.37 2.39 -15.81
C LEU A 28 -16.20 3.19 -15.27
N ASN A 29 -15.47 3.90 -16.14
CA ASN A 29 -14.37 4.75 -15.70
C ASN A 29 -14.86 5.92 -14.83
N LYS A 30 -15.96 6.58 -15.22
CA LYS A 30 -16.58 7.64 -14.40
C LYS A 30 -17.12 7.13 -13.07
N ASP A 31 -17.76 5.97 -13.06
CA ASP A 31 -18.32 5.38 -11.84
C ASP A 31 -17.23 4.87 -10.90
N SER A 32 -16.17 4.25 -11.43
CA SER A 32 -14.98 3.87 -10.66
C SER A 32 -14.29 5.09 -10.07
N GLN A 33 -14.01 6.13 -10.87
CA GLN A 33 -13.39 7.37 -10.37
C GLN A 33 -14.25 8.03 -9.28
N LYS A 34 -15.58 8.09 -9.47
CA LYS A 34 -16.51 8.62 -8.46
C LYS A 34 -16.56 7.77 -7.20
N TYR A 35 -16.42 6.45 -7.33
CA TYR A 35 -16.36 5.54 -6.19
C TYR A 35 -15.05 5.69 -5.41
N TYR A 36 -13.90 5.75 -6.09
CA TYR A 36 -12.60 6.02 -5.47
C TYR A 36 -12.59 7.36 -4.75
N PHE A 37 -13.08 8.43 -5.39
CA PHE A 37 -13.15 9.76 -4.79
C PHE A 37 -14.06 9.80 -3.55
N LYS A 38 -15.25 9.18 -3.61
CA LYS A 38 -16.14 9.08 -2.44
C LYS A 38 -15.56 8.23 -1.31
N THR A 39 -14.79 7.21 -1.65
CA THR A 39 -14.14 6.33 -0.66
C THR A 39 -13.00 7.08 0.03
N MET A 40 -12.18 7.82 -0.72
CA MET A 40 -11.14 8.70 -0.18
C MET A 40 -11.73 9.77 0.74
N GLN A 41 -12.78 10.50 0.30
CA GLN A 41 -13.44 11.48 1.16
C GLN A 41 -14.03 10.88 2.44
N ALA A 42 -14.54 9.64 2.38
CA ALA A 42 -15.05 8.95 3.56
C ALA A 42 -13.93 8.49 4.51
N LEU A 43 -12.74 8.19 3.99
CA LEU A 43 -11.55 7.88 4.79
C LEU A 43 -10.98 9.15 5.43
N ASP A 44 -10.84 10.23 4.67
CA ASP A 44 -10.40 11.54 5.18
C ASP A 44 -11.30 12.01 6.31
N LYS A 45 -12.63 11.91 6.14
CA LYS A 45 -13.59 12.27 7.18
C LYS A 45 -13.45 11.42 8.44
N LYS A 46 -13.18 10.12 8.30
CA LYS A 46 -12.92 9.23 9.46
C LYS A 46 -11.60 9.54 10.15
N ILE A 47 -10.58 9.96 9.39
CA ILE A 47 -9.29 10.39 9.94
C ILE A 47 -9.48 11.71 10.71
N GLU A 48 -10.25 12.65 10.18
CA GLU A 48 -10.60 13.90 10.88
C GLU A 48 -11.42 13.66 12.15
N GLU A 49 -12.43 12.78 12.11
CA GLU A 49 -13.23 12.39 13.29
C GLU A 49 -12.36 11.72 14.35
N LYS A 50 -11.48 10.78 13.96
CA LYS A 50 -10.54 10.12 14.87
C LYS A 50 -9.50 11.08 15.46
N ASN A 51 -9.03 12.06 14.69
CA ASN A 51 -8.09 13.08 15.17
C ASN A 51 -8.75 14.08 16.13
N LYS A 52 -10.06 14.33 16.00
CA LYS A 52 -10.84 15.12 16.97
C LYS A 52 -11.03 14.35 18.28
N GLU A 53 -11.43 13.08 18.23
CA GLU A 53 -11.56 12.22 19.42
C GLU A 53 -10.22 12.08 20.17
N THR A 54 -9.11 11.91 19.43
CA THR A 54 -7.76 11.79 20.04
C THR A 54 -7.26 13.10 20.66
N ASN A 55 -7.68 14.26 20.13
CA ASN A 55 -7.31 15.56 20.69
C ASN A 55 -8.18 15.93 21.91
N GLU A 56 -9.44 15.49 21.96
CA GLU A 56 -10.30 15.68 23.14
C GLU A 56 -9.88 14.78 24.31
N GLU A 57 -9.40 13.56 24.07
CA GLU A 57 -8.87 12.67 25.12
C GLU A 57 -7.51 13.11 25.67
N LYS A 58 -6.66 13.78 24.87
CA LYS A 58 -5.32 14.23 25.29
C LYS A 58 -5.30 15.51 26.12
N ILE A 59 -6.40 16.26 26.18
CA ILE A 59 -6.48 17.51 26.95
C ILE A 59 -6.93 17.29 28.41
N ASN A 60 -7.51 16.12 28.74
CA ASN A 60 -8.10 15.88 30.07
C ASN A 60 -7.32 14.96 31.03
N ASN A 61 -6.19 14.36 30.64
CA ASN A 61 -5.39 13.53 31.53
C ASN A 61 -3.98 14.10 31.71
N GLU A 62 -3.88 15.02 32.66
CA GLU A 62 -2.65 15.50 33.29
C GLU A 62 -1.81 14.35 33.90
N PHE A 63 -0.49 14.55 33.87
CA PHE A 63 0.46 14.23 34.94
C PHE A 63 0.23 12.93 35.73
N TYR A 64 0.96 11.87 35.39
CA TYR A 64 1.52 10.96 36.39
C TYR A 64 2.96 10.61 36.02
N GLU A 65 3.86 10.98 36.92
CA GLU A 65 5.26 10.56 36.94
C GLU A 65 5.41 9.08 37.31
N GLU A 66 6.56 8.54 36.89
CA GLU A 66 7.24 7.32 37.34
C GLU A 66 6.65 5.95 36.97
N ASP A 67 7.18 5.40 35.88
CA ASP A 67 7.94 4.15 36.01
C ASP A 67 9.12 4.13 35.02
N LYS A 68 10.30 4.53 35.53
CA LYS A 68 11.59 4.44 34.85
C LYS A 68 12.01 2.98 34.74
N LYS A 69 11.54 2.28 33.70
CA LYS A 69 12.37 1.25 33.05
C LYS A 69 13.07 1.90 31.86
N LYS A 70 14.31 2.31 32.11
CA LYS A 70 15.27 2.79 31.11
C LYS A 70 15.40 1.75 29.99
N VAL A 71 14.72 1.96 28.88
CA VAL A 71 15.28 1.62 27.58
C VAL A 71 15.89 2.94 27.09
N GLU A 72 17.21 3.06 27.21
CA GLU A 72 17.94 4.15 26.57
C GLU A 72 17.77 4.00 25.05
N VAL A 73 16.81 4.70 24.47
CA VAL A 73 16.84 5.05 23.05
C VAL A 73 17.81 6.22 22.92
N LYS A 74 19.09 5.91 22.74
CA LYS A 74 20.06 6.89 22.22
C LYS A 74 19.88 6.93 20.70
N GLU A 75 19.01 7.78 20.20
CA GLU A 75 19.05 8.26 18.82
C GLU A 75 18.13 9.49 18.71
N GLY A 76 18.54 10.56 19.40
CA GLY A 76 18.07 11.90 19.09
C GLY A 76 18.82 12.37 17.85
N ILE A 77 18.11 12.95 16.88
CA ILE A 77 18.70 13.67 15.75
C ILE A 77 19.83 14.54 16.29
N ASP A 78 21.07 14.27 15.85
CA ASP A 78 22.25 14.98 16.34
C ASP A 78 22.06 16.47 16.04
N LYS A 79 22.00 17.30 17.10
CA LYS A 79 21.77 18.75 16.98
C LYS A 79 22.75 19.41 16.01
N SER A 80 23.93 18.81 15.82
CA SER A 80 24.93 19.26 14.85
C SER A 80 24.48 19.17 13.38
N LEU A 81 23.61 18.21 12.99
CA LEU A 81 23.03 18.17 11.65
C LEU A 81 22.02 19.32 11.45
N LEU A 82 21.24 19.62 12.48
CA LEU A 82 20.30 20.73 12.47
C LEU A 82 21.03 22.08 12.34
N ASP A 83 22.18 22.21 13.01
CA ASP A 83 23.01 23.40 12.96
C ASP A 83 23.69 23.58 11.60
N ILE A 84 24.11 22.49 10.93
CA ILE A 84 24.59 22.55 9.54
C ILE A 84 23.45 23.01 8.62
N TYR A 85 22.25 22.46 8.80
CA TYR A 85 21.09 22.81 7.98
C TYR A 85 20.70 24.28 8.11
N ASN A 86 20.73 24.82 9.34
CA ASN A 86 20.32 26.20 9.62
C ASN A 86 21.38 27.27 9.29
N ASN A 87 22.66 26.89 9.17
CA ASN A 87 23.77 27.84 8.99
C ASN A 87 24.60 27.58 7.70
N ALA A 88 24.10 26.77 6.77
CA ALA A 88 24.82 26.48 5.54
C ALA A 88 24.73 27.66 4.55
N ASP A 89 25.85 28.37 4.36
CA ASP A 89 26.06 29.27 3.21
C ASP A 89 26.27 28.42 1.94
N TYR A 90 25.18 28.05 1.27
CA TYR A 90 25.20 27.30 0.02
C TYR A 90 25.74 28.11 -1.17
N GLU A 91 25.81 29.44 -1.05
CA GLU A 91 26.21 30.34 -2.15
C GLU A 91 27.73 30.36 -2.45
N ASN A 92 28.59 29.93 -1.52
CA ASN A 92 30.04 30.16 -1.60
C ASN A 92 30.87 28.88 -1.77
N GLY A 93 30.59 28.05 -2.79
CA GLY A 93 31.49 26.99 -3.28
C GLY A 93 31.97 25.94 -2.25
N ASN A 94 31.39 25.92 -1.05
CA ASN A 94 31.79 25.07 0.08
C ASN A 94 30.95 23.78 0.15
N ALA A 95 30.17 23.46 -0.89
CA ALA A 95 29.32 22.27 -0.96
C ALA A 95 30.09 20.98 -0.60
N LEU A 96 31.32 20.82 -1.09
CA LEU A 96 32.16 19.66 -0.77
C LEU A 96 32.53 19.58 0.73
N LYS A 97 32.74 20.71 1.40
CA LYS A 97 33.02 20.74 2.85
C LYS A 97 31.76 20.41 3.67
N ILE A 98 30.59 20.84 3.20
CA ILE A 98 29.30 20.53 3.83
C ILE A 98 29.00 19.04 3.65
N ALA A 99 29.15 18.50 2.44
CA ALA A 99 29.02 17.07 2.14
C ALA A 99 29.93 16.21 3.04
N ASN A 100 31.22 16.56 3.15
CA ASN A 100 32.17 15.85 4.03
C ASN A 100 31.77 15.90 5.51
N LYS A 101 31.18 17.01 5.98
CA LYS A 101 30.69 17.13 7.37
C LYS A 101 29.44 16.29 7.60
N VAL A 102 28.49 16.34 6.67
CA VAL A 102 27.31 15.46 6.69
C VAL A 102 27.75 14.01 6.69
N ASP A 103 28.75 13.64 5.89
CA ASP A 103 29.26 12.27 5.86
C ASP A 103 29.93 11.82 7.16
N ALA A 104 30.60 12.73 7.85
CA ALA A 104 31.23 12.45 9.14
C ALA A 104 30.22 12.25 10.27
N ILE A 105 29.09 12.96 10.22
CA ILE A 105 28.06 12.96 11.28
C ILE A 105 26.98 11.92 11.00
N PHE A 106 26.51 11.83 9.76
CA PHE A 106 25.48 10.89 9.32
C PHE A 106 26.07 9.51 9.08
N LYS A 107 26.27 8.78 10.18
CA LYS A 107 26.74 7.40 10.23
C LYS A 107 25.61 6.50 10.68
N ILE A 108 24.89 5.95 9.72
CA ILE A 108 23.80 5.00 9.96
C ILE A 108 24.25 3.61 9.53
N ASP A 109 23.97 2.61 10.37
CA ASP A 109 24.15 1.19 10.05
C ASP A 109 22.86 0.66 9.41
N GLU A 110 22.78 0.79 8.08
CA GLU A 110 21.60 0.44 7.29
C GLU A 110 21.26 -1.06 7.41
N ASP A 111 22.27 -1.94 7.37
CA ASP A 111 22.09 -3.39 7.49
C ASP A 111 21.49 -3.77 8.84
N LYS A 112 21.97 -3.14 9.92
CA LYS A 112 21.42 -3.35 11.26
C LYS A 112 19.98 -2.85 11.39
N ILE A 113 19.68 -1.66 10.87
CA ILE A 113 18.31 -1.12 10.87
C ILE A 113 17.35 -2.07 10.16
N ILE A 114 17.70 -2.53 8.96
CA ILE A 114 16.85 -3.44 8.19
C ILE A 114 16.73 -4.79 8.90
N SER A 115 17.82 -5.32 9.45
CA SER A 115 17.81 -6.59 10.19
C SER A 115 16.90 -6.52 11.43
N ASP A 116 16.96 -5.43 12.19
CA ASP A 116 16.13 -5.25 13.37
C ASP A 116 14.66 -4.96 12.98
N PHE A 117 14.44 -4.26 11.86
CA PHE A 117 13.10 -4.06 11.30
C PHE A 117 12.43 -5.39 10.92
N VAL A 118 13.16 -6.28 10.24
CA VAL A 118 12.69 -7.62 9.86
C VAL A 118 12.38 -8.48 11.09
N LYS A 119 13.23 -8.46 12.13
CA LYS A 119 12.97 -9.22 13.37
C LYS A 119 11.70 -8.78 14.09
N ASN A 120 11.42 -7.47 14.07
CA ASN A 120 10.25 -6.90 14.73
C ASN A 120 8.96 -7.03 13.91
N ASN A 121 9.06 -7.32 12.61
CA ASN A 121 7.93 -7.48 11.70
C ASN A 121 7.97 -8.87 11.06
N THR A 122 7.58 -9.88 11.83
CA THR A 122 7.49 -11.26 11.35
C THR A 122 6.40 -11.42 10.30
N VAL A 123 6.62 -12.34 9.37
CA VAL A 123 5.66 -12.69 8.32
C VAL A 123 4.34 -13.12 8.95
N ASP A 124 3.25 -12.47 8.54
CA ASP A 124 1.92 -12.92 8.88
C ASP A 124 1.57 -14.14 8.00
N GLU A 125 1.36 -15.30 8.64
CA GLU A 125 0.99 -16.54 7.95
C GLU A 125 -0.33 -16.39 7.17
N ASN A 126 -1.19 -15.45 7.57
CA ASN A 126 -2.45 -15.16 6.90
C ASN A 126 -2.27 -14.59 5.49
N TYR A 127 -1.10 -14.02 5.15
CA TYR A 127 -0.83 -13.54 3.79
C TYR A 127 -1.01 -14.64 2.75
N LYS A 128 -0.39 -15.81 2.99
CA LYS A 128 -0.50 -16.96 2.07
C LYS A 128 -1.93 -17.47 1.99
N TYR A 129 -2.64 -17.46 3.11
CA TYR A 129 -4.05 -17.85 3.16
C TYR A 129 -4.92 -16.95 2.28
N TYR A 130 -4.90 -15.62 2.49
CA TYR A 130 -5.70 -14.68 1.72
C TYR A 130 -5.32 -14.67 0.24
N GLN A 131 -4.02 -14.71 -0.08
CA GLN A 131 -3.52 -14.77 -1.45
C GLN A 131 -4.04 -16.02 -2.16
N SER A 132 -3.96 -17.19 -1.53
CA SER A 132 -4.37 -18.47 -2.14
C SER A 132 -5.86 -18.55 -2.49
N ILE A 133 -6.71 -17.80 -1.77
CA ILE A 133 -8.14 -17.70 -2.06
C ILE A 133 -8.37 -16.69 -3.18
N TYR A 134 -7.73 -15.52 -3.09
CA TYR A 134 -7.87 -14.45 -4.08
C TYR A 134 -7.40 -14.89 -5.47
N ASP A 135 -6.30 -15.64 -5.57
CA ASP A 135 -5.75 -16.15 -6.83
C ASP A 135 -6.72 -17.08 -7.59
N ARG A 136 -7.70 -17.70 -6.90
CA ARG A 136 -8.75 -18.51 -7.54
C ARG A 136 -9.72 -17.65 -8.34
N PHE A 137 -9.85 -16.36 -8.03
CA PHE A 137 -10.74 -15.41 -8.68
C PHE A 137 -10.12 -14.78 -9.93
N SER A 138 -9.85 -15.61 -10.94
CA SER A 138 -9.39 -15.13 -12.25
C SER A 138 -10.39 -14.14 -12.89
N PRO A 139 -9.94 -13.22 -13.78
CA PRO A 139 -10.82 -12.28 -14.47
C PRO A 139 -12.02 -12.95 -15.17
N ASN A 140 -11.80 -14.12 -15.79
CA ASN A 140 -12.85 -14.91 -16.44
C ASN A 140 -13.87 -15.44 -15.43
N LEU A 141 -13.41 -15.93 -14.28
CA LEU A 141 -14.30 -16.38 -13.22
C LEU A 141 -15.10 -15.22 -12.63
N ILE A 142 -14.47 -14.08 -12.37
CA ILE A 142 -15.16 -12.87 -11.90
C ILE A 142 -16.25 -12.46 -12.89
N TYR A 143 -15.96 -12.48 -14.19
CA TYR A 143 -16.95 -12.19 -15.23
C TYR A 143 -18.12 -13.19 -15.20
N LYS A 144 -17.83 -14.49 -15.13
CA LYS A 144 -18.86 -15.55 -15.00
C LYS A 144 -19.74 -15.30 -13.77
N LEU A 145 -19.14 -15.02 -12.62
CA LEU A 145 -19.87 -14.74 -11.38
C LEU A 145 -20.75 -13.50 -11.51
N LYS A 146 -20.28 -12.42 -12.16
CA LYS A 146 -21.07 -11.20 -12.40
C LYS A 146 -22.32 -11.43 -13.24
N MET A 147 -22.34 -12.45 -14.10
CA MET A 147 -23.50 -12.83 -14.92
C MET A 147 -24.56 -13.63 -14.15
N LEU A 148 -24.21 -14.15 -12.97
CA LEU A 148 -25.11 -14.93 -12.14
C LEU A 148 -25.90 -14.04 -11.18
N ASN A 149 -27.08 -14.52 -10.77
CA ASN A 149 -27.80 -13.93 -9.65
C ASN A 149 -27.02 -14.16 -8.33
N LYS A 150 -27.40 -13.43 -7.28
CA LYS A 150 -26.69 -13.45 -5.99
C LYS A 150 -26.59 -14.85 -5.37
N ASP A 151 -27.67 -15.62 -5.43
CA ASP A 151 -27.72 -16.95 -4.80
C ASP A 151 -26.83 -17.94 -5.55
N ASN A 152 -26.81 -17.86 -6.89
CA ASN A 152 -25.91 -18.65 -7.72
C ASN A 152 -24.45 -18.24 -7.55
N GLN A 153 -24.15 -16.95 -7.34
CA GLN A 153 -22.79 -16.49 -7.01
C GLN A 153 -22.31 -17.13 -5.71
N ILE A 154 -23.13 -17.08 -4.65
CA ILE A 154 -22.80 -17.66 -3.36
C ILE A 154 -22.57 -19.17 -3.50
N ASN A 155 -23.44 -19.87 -4.24
CA ASN A 155 -23.32 -21.31 -4.45
C ASN A 155 -22.04 -21.68 -5.21
N GLU A 156 -21.72 -20.97 -6.30
CA GLU A 156 -20.49 -21.24 -7.07
C GLU A 156 -19.23 -20.96 -6.25
N ILE A 157 -19.21 -19.87 -5.45
CA ILE A 157 -18.08 -19.58 -4.54
C ILE A 157 -17.96 -20.68 -3.49
N SER A 158 -19.07 -21.08 -2.87
CA SER A 158 -19.07 -22.10 -1.81
C SER A 158 -18.47 -23.42 -2.25
N LYS A 159 -18.68 -23.83 -3.51
CA LYS A 159 -18.11 -25.06 -4.08
C LYS A 159 -16.58 -25.00 -4.26
N MET A 160 -15.99 -23.81 -4.26
CA MET A 160 -14.55 -23.59 -4.46
C MET A 160 -13.77 -23.48 -3.14
N LEU A 161 -14.48 -23.42 -2.02
CA LEU A 161 -13.91 -23.29 -0.69
C LEU A 161 -13.79 -24.66 -0.03
N ASN A 162 -12.74 -24.86 0.76
CA ASN A 162 -12.66 -26.00 1.67
C ASN A 162 -13.58 -25.79 2.89
N GLU A 163 -13.67 -26.78 3.79
CA GLU A 163 -14.59 -26.72 4.94
C GLU A 163 -14.32 -25.52 5.87
N ASP A 164 -13.07 -25.18 6.12
CA ASP A 164 -12.71 -24.09 7.03
C ASP A 164 -12.88 -22.72 6.37
N GLU A 165 -12.48 -22.59 5.12
CA GLU A 165 -12.74 -21.41 4.28
C GLU A 165 -14.24 -21.13 4.14
N TYR A 166 -15.04 -22.20 3.98
CA TYR A 166 -16.49 -22.10 3.89
C TYR A 166 -17.12 -21.62 5.20
N LYS A 167 -16.64 -22.05 6.37
CA LYS A 167 -17.12 -21.52 7.67
C LYS A 167 -16.91 -20.01 7.75
N VAL A 168 -15.70 -19.54 7.42
CA VAL A 168 -15.36 -18.11 7.42
C VAL A 168 -16.26 -17.35 6.43
N PHE A 169 -16.45 -17.87 5.23
CA PHE A 169 -17.32 -17.28 4.23
C PHE A 169 -18.79 -17.24 4.69
N TYR A 170 -19.27 -18.31 5.30
CA TYR A 170 -20.63 -18.39 5.80
C TYR A 170 -20.89 -17.39 6.94
N ASP A 171 -19.93 -17.22 7.84
CA ASP A 171 -20.01 -16.18 8.88
C ASP A 171 -19.99 -14.77 8.28
N TYR A 172 -19.17 -14.51 7.25
CA TYR A 172 -19.23 -13.25 6.49
C TYR A 172 -20.63 -12.97 5.92
N LEU A 173 -21.29 -13.99 5.35
CA LEU A 173 -22.64 -13.86 4.78
C LEU A 173 -23.72 -13.54 5.84
N LYS A 174 -23.54 -13.97 7.09
CA LYS A 174 -24.48 -13.64 8.19
C LYS A 174 -24.43 -12.17 8.56
N HIS A 175 -23.24 -11.58 8.56
CA HIS A 175 -23.02 -10.21 9.01
C HIS A 175 -23.10 -9.17 7.89
N HIS A 176 -23.05 -9.60 6.62
CA HIS A 176 -22.98 -8.69 5.48
C HIS A 176 -23.92 -9.09 4.33
N LYS A 177 -24.56 -8.08 3.73
CA LYS A 177 -25.25 -8.27 2.44
C LYS A 177 -24.20 -8.51 1.35
N PHE A 178 -24.09 -9.78 0.93
CA PHE A 178 -23.11 -10.19 -0.08
C PHE A 178 -23.17 -9.35 -1.35
N LYS A 179 -21.98 -8.88 -1.75
CA LYS A 179 -21.68 -8.21 -3.02
C LYS A 179 -20.31 -8.69 -3.46
N LEU A 180 -20.22 -9.30 -4.65
CA LEU A 180 -18.97 -9.88 -5.17
C LEU A 180 -17.78 -8.90 -5.13
N ASN A 181 -17.94 -7.67 -5.64
CA ASN A 181 -16.84 -6.70 -5.65
C ASN A 181 -16.37 -6.32 -4.23
N ARG A 182 -17.29 -6.24 -3.26
CA ARG A 182 -16.93 -5.93 -1.87
C ARG A 182 -16.17 -7.09 -1.24
N PHE A 183 -16.67 -8.30 -1.47
CA PHE A 183 -16.03 -9.53 -1.01
C PHE A 183 -14.59 -9.64 -1.53
N LEU A 184 -14.37 -9.41 -2.83
CA LEU A 184 -13.02 -9.43 -3.42
C LEU A 184 -12.12 -8.32 -2.87
N LEU A 185 -12.66 -7.12 -2.69
CA LEU A 185 -11.93 -6.00 -2.10
C LEU A 185 -11.50 -6.29 -0.65
N ASP A 186 -12.36 -6.98 0.13
CA ASP A 186 -12.01 -7.36 1.50
C ASP A 186 -10.79 -8.31 1.51
N PHE A 187 -10.64 -9.21 0.53
CA PHE A 187 -9.44 -10.04 0.39
C PHE A 187 -8.21 -9.22 -0.01
N GLU A 188 -8.34 -8.35 -1.01
CA GLU A 188 -7.25 -7.49 -1.49
C GLU A 188 -6.67 -6.63 -0.35
N LEU A 189 -7.54 -6.01 0.45
CA LEU A 189 -7.13 -5.22 1.62
C LEU A 189 -6.44 -6.06 2.70
N ASN A 190 -6.87 -7.31 2.92
CA ASN A 190 -6.21 -8.19 3.88
C ASN A 190 -4.85 -8.68 3.35
N ILE A 191 -4.73 -8.93 2.05
CA ILE A 191 -3.46 -9.25 1.38
C ILE A 191 -2.48 -8.09 1.56
N GLU A 192 -2.89 -6.86 1.29
CA GLU A 192 -2.04 -5.67 1.46
C GLU A 192 -1.57 -5.50 2.91
N LYS A 193 -2.49 -5.64 3.88
CA LYS A 193 -2.17 -5.54 5.32
C LYS A 193 -1.24 -6.62 5.84
N THR A 194 -1.27 -7.80 5.23
CA THR A 194 -0.46 -8.94 5.66
C THR A 194 0.77 -9.13 4.78
N ASN A 195 0.94 -8.30 3.74
CA ASN A 195 2.02 -8.41 2.78
C ASN A 195 3.38 -8.32 3.49
N PRO A 196 4.21 -9.38 3.43
CA PRO A 196 5.48 -9.41 4.12
C PRO A 196 6.59 -8.66 3.38
N VAL A 197 6.35 -8.20 2.15
CA VAL A 197 7.35 -7.52 1.33
C VAL A 197 7.76 -6.21 1.97
N ILE A 198 9.05 -6.07 2.27
CA ILE A 198 9.68 -4.86 2.77
C ILE A 198 10.47 -4.26 1.62
N GLU A 199 10.05 -3.10 1.14
CA GLU A 199 10.80 -2.35 0.13
C GLU A 199 11.78 -1.41 0.83
N VAL A 200 13.08 -1.54 0.51
CA VAL A 200 14.14 -0.67 1.01
C VAL A 200 14.65 0.16 -0.14
N ILE A 201 14.46 1.48 -0.07
CA ILE A 201 14.89 2.44 -1.08
C ILE A 201 16.22 3.04 -0.63
N THR A 202 17.21 3.08 -1.51
CA THR A 202 18.52 3.65 -1.22
C THR A 202 19.01 4.58 -2.32
N GLY A 203 19.84 5.55 -1.94
CA GLY A 203 20.52 6.47 -2.86
C GLY A 203 21.77 5.90 -3.53
N ASP A 204 22.16 4.65 -3.24
CA ASP A 204 23.36 4.04 -3.81
C ASP A 204 23.00 2.85 -4.71
N LYS A 205 23.24 2.99 -6.01
CA LYS A 205 23.00 1.93 -7.02
C LYS A 205 23.78 0.64 -6.75
N ASN A 206 24.86 0.71 -5.98
CA ASN A 206 25.71 -0.44 -5.68
C ASN A 206 25.26 -1.19 -4.42
N LYS A 207 24.35 -0.63 -3.62
CA LYS A 207 23.84 -1.27 -2.41
C LYS A 207 22.64 -2.16 -2.72
N ASN A 208 22.63 -3.32 -2.08
CA ASN A 208 21.56 -4.30 -2.22
C ASN A 208 21.39 -5.06 -0.91
N TYR A 209 20.20 -4.91 -0.31
CA TYR A 209 19.83 -5.48 0.98
C TYR A 209 18.98 -6.76 0.86
N ASN A 210 18.74 -7.27 -0.35
CA ASN A 210 17.94 -8.48 -0.57
C ASN A 210 18.54 -9.71 0.12
N HIS A 211 19.82 -9.67 0.46
CA HIS A 211 20.53 -10.72 1.18
C HIS A 211 20.12 -10.83 2.67
N ILE A 212 19.54 -9.77 3.25
CA ILE A 212 19.16 -9.74 4.68
C ILE A 212 17.97 -10.65 4.96
N ASN A 213 16.96 -10.65 4.06
CA ASN A 213 15.78 -11.48 4.20
C ASN A 213 15.10 -11.71 2.84
N PRO A 214 14.49 -12.89 2.58
CA PRO A 214 13.80 -13.17 1.31
C PRO A 214 12.67 -12.19 0.95
N TYR A 215 12.07 -11.52 1.93
CA TYR A 215 10.99 -10.55 1.72
C TYR A 215 11.50 -9.11 1.53
N VAL A 216 12.79 -8.86 1.71
CA VAL A 216 13.41 -7.55 1.47
C VAL A 216 13.68 -7.37 -0.02
N LYS A 217 13.20 -6.26 -0.57
CA LYS A 217 13.45 -5.83 -1.95
C LYS A 217 14.07 -4.45 -1.95
N THR A 218 15.24 -4.34 -2.57
CA THR A 218 15.96 -3.08 -2.68
C THR A 218 15.56 -2.37 -3.97
N SER A 219 15.22 -1.09 -3.85
CA SER A 219 15.02 -0.18 -4.98
C SER A 219 15.94 1.03 -4.83
N TYR A 220 16.19 1.69 -5.95
CA TYR A 220 17.09 2.84 -6.02
C TYR A 220 16.30 4.12 -6.30
N SER A 221 16.71 5.23 -5.69
CA SER A 221 16.13 6.56 -5.91
C SER A 221 17.24 7.63 -5.90
N ASP A 222 17.35 8.37 -6.99
CA ASP A 222 18.30 9.49 -7.14
C ASP A 222 18.00 10.62 -6.15
N ASP A 223 16.75 10.75 -5.68
CA ASP A 223 16.33 11.76 -4.70
C ASP A 223 16.99 11.57 -3.32
N ILE A 224 17.52 10.39 -3.02
CA ILE A 224 18.17 10.08 -1.75
C ILE A 224 19.67 10.36 -1.88
N TYR A 225 20.16 11.37 -1.18
CA TYR A 225 21.60 11.65 -1.07
C TYR A 225 22.30 10.59 -0.22
N LYS A 226 21.72 10.23 0.93
CA LYS A 226 22.31 9.27 1.88
C LYS A 226 21.28 8.60 2.77
N GLY A 227 21.51 7.34 3.14
CA GLY A 227 20.63 6.56 4.02
C GLY A 227 19.64 5.71 3.24
N ILE A 228 18.55 5.34 3.91
CA ILE A 228 17.51 4.44 3.38
C ILE A 228 16.11 4.88 3.75
N ILE A 229 15.14 4.54 2.92
CA ILE A 229 13.71 4.61 3.23
C ILE A 229 13.17 3.18 3.23
N ILE A 230 12.51 2.78 4.31
CA ILE A 230 11.84 1.48 4.39
C ILE A 230 10.34 1.70 4.20
N LYS A 231 9.79 1.09 3.15
CA LYS A 231 8.35 0.98 2.93
C LYS A 231 7.89 -0.42 3.28
N TYR A 232 6.91 -0.49 4.17
CA TYR A 232 6.33 -1.76 4.59
C TYR A 232 4.85 -1.54 4.84
N GLN A 233 4.02 -2.26 4.08
CA GLN A 233 2.57 -2.06 4.08
C GLN A 233 2.25 -0.57 3.79
N ASP A 234 1.29 0.01 4.51
CA ASP A 234 0.91 1.42 4.36
C ASP A 234 1.80 2.40 5.17
N ARG A 235 3.04 2.01 5.50
CA ARG A 235 3.95 2.81 6.34
C ARG A 235 5.29 3.09 5.67
N ILE A 236 5.80 4.28 5.92
CA ILE A 236 7.09 4.76 5.45
C ILE A 236 7.95 5.12 6.66
N TYR A 237 9.14 4.56 6.72
CA TYR A 237 10.16 4.83 7.73
C TYR A 237 11.36 5.44 7.03
N ASP A 238 11.55 6.75 7.23
CA ASP A 238 12.57 7.52 6.54
C ASP A 238 13.80 7.69 7.44
N TYR A 239 14.91 7.08 7.01
CA TYR A 239 16.23 7.21 7.62
C TYR A 239 17.21 7.84 6.62
N SER A 240 16.71 8.70 5.73
CA SER A 240 17.46 9.25 4.62
C SER A 240 17.59 10.78 4.69
N ILE A 241 18.58 11.28 3.96
CA ILE A 241 18.73 12.69 3.61
C ILE A 241 18.44 12.78 2.11
N ASN A 242 17.48 13.61 1.74
CA ASN A 242 17.11 13.83 0.35
C ASN A 242 17.83 15.05 -0.23
N GLU A 243 18.24 14.96 -1.50
CA GLU A 243 18.60 16.14 -2.28
C GLU A 243 17.31 16.92 -2.54
N ARG A 244 17.21 18.16 -2.07
CA ARG A 244 16.16 19.06 -2.52
C ARG A 244 16.65 19.74 -3.78
N ASP A 245 15.81 19.79 -4.80
CA ASP A 245 15.93 20.79 -5.87
C ASP A 245 15.98 22.18 -5.21
N VAL A 246 17.14 22.83 -5.33
CA VAL A 246 17.35 24.25 -4.98
C VAL A 246 17.07 25.10 -6.21
#